data_AF-A0A538F5Q9-F1
#
_entry.id   AF-A0A538F5Q9-F1
#
_cell.length_a   1.000
_cell.length_b   1.000
_cell.length_c   1.000
_cell.angle_alpha   90.00
_cell.angle_beta   90.00
_cell.angle_gamma   90.00
#
_symmetry.space_group_name_H-M   'P 1'
#
loop_
_entity.id
_entity.type
_entity.pdbx_description
1 polymer ?
#
loop_
_entity_poly.entity_id
_entity_poly.type
_entity_poly.pdbx_seq_one_letter_code
_entity_poly.pdbx_strand_id
1 'polypeptide(L)' 'DGMRASRFVVTGEGRLDEQSLTGKVVGEIATRCRQSGVACHAVVGQRVLEEFLARLIDLSTITEAGTTR' A
#
# COMPACT_ATOMS: atom_id res chain seq x y z
N ASP A 1 5.44 -1.40 18.42
CA ASP A 1 6.91 -1.23 18.40
C ASP A 1 7.57 -1.61 17.08
N GLY A 2 7.24 -2.75 16.46
CA GLY A 2 7.85 -3.16 15.18
C GLY A 2 7.81 -2.13 14.06
N MET A 3 6.66 -1.50 13.81
CA MET A 3 6.51 -0.52 12.72
C MET A 3 7.42 0.71 12.87
N ARG A 4 7.45 1.33 14.05
CA ARG A 4 8.29 2.52 14.33
C ARG A 4 9.80 2.23 14.29
N ALA A 5 10.19 0.97 14.52
CA ALA A 5 11.57 0.55 14.43
C ALA A 5 12.01 0.24 12.99
N SER A 6 11.07 0.07 12.06
CA SER A 6 11.36 -0.23 10.66
C SER A 6 11.83 1.00 9.89
N ARG A 7 12.78 0.80 8.97
CA ARG A 7 13.19 1.84 8.01
C ARG A 7 12.11 2.13 6.98
N PHE A 8 11.37 1.10 6.58
CA PHE A 8 10.19 1.15 5.71
C PHE A 8 9.39 -0.14 5.88
N VAL A 9 8.16 -0.15 5.38
CA VAL A 9 7.27 -1.31 5.36
C VAL A 9 6.95 -1.67 3.91
N VAL A 10 6.92 -2.99 3.62
CA VAL A 10 6.41 -3.53 2.35
C VAL A 10 5.14 -4.30 2.63
N THR A 11 4.10 -4.06 1.85
CA THR A 11 2.81 -4.77 1.90
C THR A 11 2.36 -5.16 0.50
N GLY A 12 1.24 -5.88 0.39
CA GLY A 12 0.70 -6.26 -0.91
C GLY A 12 -0.69 -6.87 -0.85
N GLU A 13 -1.33 -6.89 -2.02
CA GLU A 13 -2.58 -7.59 -2.27
C GLU A 13 -2.70 -7.98 -3.75
N GLY A 14 -3.62 -8.90 -4.06
CA GLY A 14 -3.80 -9.35 -5.45
C GLY A 14 -4.29 -8.24 -6.39
N ARG A 15 -5.20 -7.38 -5.91
CA ARG A 15 -5.79 -6.28 -6.67
C ARG A 15 -5.93 -5.05 -5.78
N LEU A 16 -5.31 -3.95 -6.17
CA LEU A 16 -5.47 -2.64 -5.55
C LEU A 16 -6.59 -1.87 -6.27
N ASP A 17 -7.72 -1.72 -5.60
CA ASP A 17 -8.94 -1.08 -6.10
C ASP A 17 -9.57 -0.18 -5.02
N GLU A 18 -10.70 0.46 -5.31
CA GLU A 18 -11.34 1.37 -4.36
C GLU A 18 -11.73 0.70 -3.04
N GLN A 19 -11.98 -0.62 -3.06
CA GLN A 19 -12.28 -1.36 -1.82
C GLN A 19 -11.05 -1.48 -0.91
N SER A 20 -9.85 -1.33 -1.47
CA SER A 20 -8.62 -1.27 -0.68
C SER A 20 -8.56 -0.07 0.25
N LEU A 21 -9.28 1.02 -0.08
CA LEU A 21 -9.44 2.20 0.78
C LEU A 21 -10.35 1.96 1.98
N THR A 22 -11.26 0.97 1.91
CA THR A 22 -12.35 0.80 2.87
C THR A 22 -12.14 -0.38 3.82
N GLY A 23 -10.89 -0.65 4.22
CA GLY A 23 -10.59 -1.62 5.28
C GLY A 23 -9.95 -2.93 4.85
N LYS A 24 -9.32 -3.00 3.68
CA LYS A 24 -8.37 -4.08 3.37
C LYS A 24 -7.02 -3.82 4.03
N VAL A 25 -6.23 -4.90 4.16
CA VAL A 25 -4.93 -4.91 4.85
C VAL A 25 -3.99 -3.83 4.31
N VAL A 26 -3.93 -3.62 2.99
CA VAL A 26 -3.01 -2.62 2.40
C VAL A 26 -3.34 -1.20 2.88
N GLY A 27 -4.62 -0.80 2.88
CA GLY A 27 -5.04 0.52 3.35
C GLY A 27 -4.81 0.73 4.85
N GLU A 28 -5.06 -0.30 5.66
CA GLU A 28 -4.81 -0.25 7.11
C GLU A 28 -3.30 -0.15 7.41
N ILE A 29 -2.47 -0.94 6.73
CA ILE A 29 -1.01 -0.88 6.89
C ILE A 29 -0.48 0.49 6.46
N ALA A 30 -0.93 1.04 5.33
CA ALA A 30 -0.54 2.38 4.89
C ALA A 30 -0.94 3.45 5.93
N THR A 31 -2.16 3.36 6.47
CA THR A 31 -2.64 4.28 7.53
C THR A 31 -1.75 4.22 8.77
N ARG A 32 -1.40 3.03 9.25
CA ARG A 32 -0.53 2.86 10.43
C ARG A 32 0.90 3.35 10.16
N CYS A 33 1.42 3.12 8.96
CA CYS A 33 2.74 3.60 8.56
C CYS A 33 2.78 5.13 8.56
N ARG A 34 1.76 5.79 8.00
CA ARG A 34 1.58 7.24 8.04
C ARG A 34 1.53 7.77 9.48
N GLN A 35 0.72 7.15 10.34
CA GLN A 35 0.63 7.49 11.77
C GLN A 35 1.95 7.27 12.54
N SER A 36 2.82 6.41 12.02
CA SER A 36 4.12 6.08 12.63
C SER A 36 5.27 6.87 12.02
N GLY A 37 5.06 7.66 10.96
CA GLY A 37 6.10 8.37 10.23
C GLY A 37 7.04 7.46 9.43
N VAL A 38 6.55 6.29 8.99
CA VAL A 38 7.35 5.27 8.30
C VAL A 38 6.87 5.14 6.86
N ALA A 39 7.80 5.07 5.90
CA ALA A 39 7.46 4.88 4.49
C ALA A 39 6.81 3.51 4.25
N CYS A 40 5.78 3.47 3.41
CA CYS A 40 5.04 2.25 3.07
C CYS A 40 5.04 2.02 1.57
N HIS A 41 5.46 0.84 1.14
CA HIS A 41 5.54 0.44 -0.26
C HIS A 41 4.61 -0.74 -0.51
N ALA A 42 3.82 -0.68 -1.58
CA ALA A 42 2.96 -1.79 -1.97
C ALA A 42 3.48 -2.50 -3.21
N VAL A 43 3.47 -3.83 -3.18
CA VAL A 43 3.62 -4.69 -4.35
C VAL A 43 2.29 -5.39 -4.58
N VAL A 44 1.67 -5.16 -5.75
CA VAL A 44 0.30 -5.61 -6.04
C VAL A 44 0.25 -6.42 -7.32
N GLY A 45 -0.70 -7.36 -7.40
CA GLY A 45 -0.88 -8.14 -8.64
C GLY A 45 -1.48 -7.32 -9.78
N GLN A 46 -2.39 -6.40 -9.47
CA GLN A 46 -3.01 -5.47 -10.42
C GLN A 46 -3.29 -4.12 -9.74
N ARG A 47 -2.93 -3.01 -10.38
CA ARG A 47 -3.29 -1.66 -9.95
C ARG A 47 -4.46 -1.15 -10.78
N VAL A 48 -5.63 -1.03 -10.16
CA VAL A 48 -6.87 -0.53 -10.81
C VAL A 48 -7.41 0.72 -10.13
N LEU A 49 -6.71 1.21 -9.11
CA LEU A 49 -7.07 2.42 -8.38
C LEU A 49 -6.77 3.69 -9.21
N GLU A 50 -7.76 4.58 -9.31
CA GLU A 50 -7.59 5.89 -9.95
C GLU A 50 -6.47 6.69 -9.25
N GLU A 51 -5.75 7.52 -10.01
CA GLU A 51 -4.60 8.27 -9.51
C GLU A 51 -4.94 9.20 -8.34
N PHE A 52 -6.13 9.83 -8.33
CA PHE A 52 -6.59 10.63 -7.20
C PHE A 52 -6.76 9.78 -5.93
N LEU A 53 -7.46 8.66 -6.06
CA LEU A 53 -7.71 7.73 -4.96
C LEU A 53 -6.43 7.06 -4.45
N ALA A 54 -5.47 6.78 -5.34
CA ALA A 54 -4.16 6.25 -4.97
C ALA A 54 -3.38 7.20 -4.03
N ARG A 55 -3.54 8.52 -4.20
CA ARG A 55 -2.93 9.51 -3.30
C ARG A 55 -3.57 9.55 -1.91
N LEU A 56 -4.84 9.15 -1.76
CA LEU A 56 -5.50 9.11 -0.47
C LEU A 56 -4.97 8.00 0.44
N ILE A 57 -4.51 6.89 -0.16
CA ILE A 57 -3.99 5.73 0.57
C ILE A 57 -2.60 5.99 1.17
N ASP A 58 -1.89 7.03 0.69
CA ASP A 58 -0.57 7.48 1.17
C ASP A 58 0.54 6.41 1.13
N LEU A 59 0.59 5.65 0.04
CA LEU A 59 1.72 4.76 -0.25
C LEU A 59 2.86 5.54 -0.89
N SER A 60 4.09 5.30 -0.42
CA SER A 60 5.31 5.90 -0.99
C SER A 60 5.59 5.39 -2.40
N THR A 61 5.32 4.12 -2.67
CA THR A 61 5.36 3.55 -4.04
C THR A 61 4.33 2.43 -4.18
N ILE A 62 3.79 2.27 -5.40
CA ILE A 62 2.98 1.13 -5.80
C ILE A 62 3.68 0.46 -6.99
N THR A 63 4.11 -0.79 -6.80
CA THR A 63 4.71 -1.61 -7.86
C THR A 63 3.73 -2.69 -8.27
N GLU A 64 3.32 -2.71 -9.54
CA GLU A 64 2.54 -3.82 -10.08
C GLU A 64 3.49 -4.95 -10.49
N ALA A 65 3.35 -6.12 -9.87
CA ALA A 65 4.14 -7.30 -10.15
C ALA A 65 3.30 -8.32 -10.92
N GLY A 66 3.28 -8.16 -12.24
CA GLY A 66 2.75 -9.18 -13.15
C GLY A 66 3.71 -10.34 -13.34
N THR A 67 3.19 -11.52 -13.71
CA THR A 67 4.03 -12.66 -14.09
C THR A 67 4.73 -12.36 -15.41
N THR A 68 6.06 -12.36 -15.43
CA THR A 68 6.83 -12.37 -16.69
C THR A 68 6.56 -13.68 -17.43
N ARG A 69 6.04 -13.59 -18.65
CA ARG A 69 5.97 -14.73 -19.58
C ARG A 69 7.32 -15.01 -20.19
#